data_AF-A0ABD3G4B8-F1
#
_entry.id   AF-A0ABD3G4B8-F1
#
_cell.length_a   1.000
_cell.length_b   1.000
_cell.length_c   1.000
_cell.angle_alpha   90.00
_cell.angle_beta   90.00
_cell.angle_gamma   90.00
#
_symmetry.space_group_name_H-M   'P 1'
#
loop_
_entity.id
_entity.type
_entity.pdbx_description
1 polymer ?
#
loop_
_entity_poly.entity_id
_entity_poly.type
_entity_poly.pdbx_seq_one_letter_code
_entity_poly.pdbx_strand_id
1 'polypeptide(L)'
;MIARVARAYMSARKKLVIVLEAETSPVKAVARKHSVQPLQIRRWAKNQAQLEATVSRNPRATTLNGGRPRQDAELEDKLAAWIIERRSYENSSVDRSGNS
;
A
#
# COMPACT_ATOMS: atom_id res chain seq x y z
N MET A 1 29.23 5.20 17.91
CA MET A 1 28.42 4.11 17.33
C MET A 1 27.54 4.69 16.23
N ILE A 2 27.78 4.35 14.96
CA ILE A 2 26.90 4.76 13.85
C ILE A 2 25.79 3.72 13.78
N ALA A 3 24.58 4.07 14.23
CA ALA A 3 23.43 3.19 14.13
C ALA A 3 23.19 2.83 12.65
N ARG A 4 23.21 1.53 12.32
CA ARG A 4 22.89 1.02 11.00
C ARG A 4 21.42 1.34 10.76
N VAL A 5 21.13 2.36 9.95
CA VAL A 5 19.75 2.70 9.56
C VAL A 5 19.23 1.51 8.75
N ALA A 6 18.51 0.61 9.39
CA ALA A 6 17.73 -0.40 8.70
C ALA A 6 16.89 0.35 7.67
N ARG A 7 17.02 0.00 6.40
CA ARG A 7 16.11 0.48 5.35
C ARG A 7 14.74 -0.09 5.66
N ALA A 8 13.99 0.57 6.53
CA ALA A 8 12.63 0.23 6.81
C ALA A 8 11.84 0.47 5.52
N TYR A 9 11.47 -0.62 4.84
CA TYR A 9 10.61 -0.57 3.67
C TYR A 9 9.22 -0.10 4.12
N MET A 10 9.03 1.21 4.12
CA MET A 10 7.78 1.83 4.52
C MET A 10 6.73 1.71 3.42
N SER A 11 5.52 1.28 3.79
CA SER A 11 4.40 1.17 2.86
C SER A 11 3.95 2.53 2.33
N ALA A 12 3.33 2.52 1.15
CA ALA A 12 2.73 3.69 0.52
C ALA A 12 1.71 4.36 1.46
N ARG A 13 0.90 3.56 2.18
CA ARG A 13 -0.07 4.08 3.16
C ARG A 13 0.61 4.89 4.26
N LYS A 14 1.69 4.37 4.86
CA LYS A 14 2.40 5.07 5.93
C LYS A 14 3.09 6.34 5.42
N LYS A 15 3.65 6.29 4.21
CA LYS A 15 4.20 7.50 3.55
C LYS A 15 3.11 8.57 3.33
N LEU A 16 1.91 8.17 2.91
CA LEU A 16 0.79 9.10 2.67
C LEU A 16 0.38 9.81 3.98
N VAL A 17 0.21 9.04 5.06
CA VAL A 17 -0.12 9.60 6.38
C VAL A 17 0.92 10.64 6.83
N ILE A 18 2.21 10.37 6.62
CA ILE A 18 3.29 11.30 6.98
C ILE A 18 3.22 12.59 6.13
N VAL A 19 2.90 12.47 4.84
CA VAL A 19 2.74 13.62 3.95
C VAL A 19 1.58 14.50 4.41
N LEU A 20 0.41 13.91 4.65
CA LEU A 20 -0.77 14.62 5.14
C LEU A 20 -0.53 15.31 6.50
N GLU A 21 0.20 14.65 7.41
CA GLU A 21 0.58 15.27 8.69
C GLU A 21 1.55 16.45 8.49
N ALA A 22 2.44 16.38 7.51
CA ALA A 22 3.39 17.44 7.19
C ALA A 22 2.76 18.64 6.46
N GLU A 23 1.52 18.54 5.97
CA GLU A 23 0.77 19.68 5.42
C GLU A 23 0.28 20.63 6.52
N THR A 24 -0.02 20.09 7.70
CA THR A 24 -0.56 20.84 8.84
C THR A 24 0.47 21.14 9.94
N SER A 25 1.63 20.46 9.91
CA SER A 25 2.65 20.53 10.95
C SER A 25 4.05 20.81 10.37
N PRO A 26 4.98 21.41 11.14
CA PRO A 26 6.33 21.66 10.66
C PRO A 26 7.04 20.36 10.25
N VAL A 27 7.53 20.30 9.00
CA VAL A 27 8.18 19.12 8.41
C VAL A 27 9.30 18.54 9.29
N LYS A 28 10.09 19.39 9.98
CA LYS A 28 11.15 18.93 10.88
C LYS A 28 10.62 18.18 12.10
N ALA A 29 9.48 18.60 12.65
CA ALA A 29 8.84 17.93 13.78
C ALA A 29 8.26 16.58 13.35
N VAL A 30 7.55 16.55 12.22
CA VAL A 30 6.99 15.32 11.63
C VAL A 30 8.09 14.31 11.27
N ALA A 31 9.19 14.80 10.67
CA ALA A 31 10.36 13.98 10.35
C ALA A 31 10.94 13.29 11.59
N ARG A 32 11.11 14.02 12.70
CA ARG A 32 11.57 13.45 13.98
C ARG A 32 10.58 12.43 14.53
N LYS A 33 9.29 12.76 14.56
CA LYS A 33 8.23 11.88 15.05
C LYS A 33 8.21 10.53 14.34
N HIS A 34 8.39 10.54 13.01
CA HIS A 34 8.35 9.32 12.20
C HIS A 34 9.73 8.70 11.93
N SER A 35 10.80 9.27 12.48
CA SER A 35 12.19 8.84 12.24
C SER A 35 12.55 8.76 10.75
N VAL A 36 12.13 9.76 9.99
CA VAL A 36 12.41 9.93 8.55
C VAL A 36 13.17 11.21 8.30
N GLN A 37 13.81 11.33 7.14
CA GLN A 37 14.48 12.56 6.76
C GLN A 37 13.47 13.57 6.19
N PRO A 38 13.60 14.88 6.49
CA PRO A 38 12.76 15.92 5.88
C PRO A 38 12.74 15.88 4.34
N LEU A 39 13.87 15.53 3.72
CA LEU A 39 13.97 15.36 2.27
C LEU A 39 13.09 14.22 1.74
N GLN A 40 12.92 13.14 2.50
CA GLN A 40 12.04 12.03 2.10
C GLN A 40 10.59 12.47 2.07
N ILE A 41 10.15 13.23 3.09
CA ILE A 41 8.80 13.80 3.14
C ILE A 41 8.55 14.68 1.92
N ARG A 42 9.48 15.59 1.61
CA ARG A 42 9.37 16.47 0.42
C ARG A 42 9.27 15.69 -0.90
N ARG A 43 10.05 14.60 -1.03
CA ARG A 43 9.98 13.72 -2.21
C ARG A 43 8.64 13.00 -2.31
N TRP A 44 8.08 12.55 -1.20
CA TRP A 44 6.75 11.92 -1.20
C TRP A 44 5.65 12.93 -1.49
N ALA A 45 5.71 14.13 -0.92
CA ALA A 45 4.76 15.21 -1.19
C ALA A 45 4.75 15.58 -2.69
N LYS A 46 5.92 15.65 -3.34
CA LYS A 46 6.01 15.87 -4.79
C LYS A 46 5.27 14.80 -5.61
N ASN A 47 5.20 13.57 -5.09
CA ASN A 47 4.57 12.43 -5.75
C ASN A 47 3.26 12.01 -5.06
N GLN A 48 2.58 12.92 -4.36
CA GLN A 48 1.42 12.62 -3.51
C GLN A 48 0.27 11.96 -4.28
N ALA A 49 -0.11 12.49 -5.44
CA ALA A 49 -1.17 11.90 -6.27
C ALA A 49 -0.86 10.45 -6.68
N GLN A 50 0.40 10.16 -7.03
CA GLN A 50 0.83 8.80 -7.35
C GLN A 50 0.80 7.90 -6.09
N LEU A 51 1.14 8.46 -4.93
CA LEU A 51 1.06 7.79 -3.64
C LEU A 51 -0.39 7.41 -3.31
N GLU A 52 -1.34 8.33 -3.49
CA GLU A 52 -2.77 8.11 -3.29
C GLU A 52 -3.30 7.02 -4.21
N ALA A 53 -3.02 7.10 -5.52
CA ALA A 53 -3.39 6.06 -6.48
C ALA A 53 -2.79 4.68 -6.11
N THR A 54 -1.54 4.67 -5.62
CA THR A 54 -0.89 3.44 -5.16
C THR A 54 -1.55 2.89 -3.91
N VAL A 55 -1.94 3.73 -2.95
CA VAL A 55 -2.64 3.32 -1.73
C VAL A 55 -4.01 2.75 -2.04
N SER A 56 -4.76 3.39 -2.96
CA SER A 56 -6.07 2.91 -3.41
C SER A 56 -5.98 1.54 -4.09
N ARG A 57 -4.94 1.30 -4.89
CA ARG A 57 -4.72 0.00 -5.56
C ARG A 57 -4.17 -1.07 -4.61
N ASN A 58 -3.17 -0.73 -3.81
CA ASN A 58 -2.52 -1.65 -2.87
C ASN A 58 -1.91 -0.86 -1.69
N PRO A 59 -2.59 -0.82 -0.53
CA PRO A 59 -2.11 -0.06 0.63
C PRO A 59 -0.83 -0.63 1.25
N ARG A 60 -0.48 -1.90 0.94
CA ARG A 60 0.74 -2.58 1.39
C ARG A 60 1.92 -2.41 0.43
N ALA A 61 1.72 -1.77 -0.73
CA ALA A 61 2.80 -1.53 -1.68
C ALA A 61 3.94 -0.74 -1.03
N THR A 62 5.18 -1.20 -1.16
CA THR A 62 6.37 -0.53 -0.63
C THR A 62 7.05 0.36 -1.68
N THR A 63 6.78 0.11 -2.96
CA THR A 63 7.25 0.88 -4.12
C THR A 63 6.12 1.69 -4.75
N LEU A 64 6.46 2.85 -5.31
CA LEU A 64 5.54 3.65 -6.14
C LEU A 64 5.46 3.13 -7.58
N ASN A 65 6.49 2.37 -7.99
CA ASN A 65 6.49 1.69 -9.27
C ASN A 65 5.43 0.59 -9.21
N GLY A 66 4.46 0.65 -10.12
CA GLY A 66 3.36 -0.31 -10.20
C GLY A 66 3.75 -1.68 -10.73
N GLY A 67 5.05 -1.99 -10.79
CA GLY A 67 5.56 -3.16 -11.50
C GLY A 67 5.43 -2.99 -13.02
N ARG A 68 5.48 -4.12 -13.72
CA ARG A 68 5.21 -4.16 -15.16
C ARG A 68 3.75 -3.74 -15.40
N PRO A 69 3.46 -2.89 -16.40
CA PRO A 69 2.08 -2.65 -16.81
C PRO A 69 1.39 -3.99 -17.12
N ARG A 70 0.16 -4.15 -16.63
CA ARG A 70 -0.69 -5.31 -16.95
C ARG A 70 -0.90 -5.33 -18.46
N GLN A 71 -0.45 -6.39 -19.11
CA GLN A 71 -0.60 -6.53 -20.56
C GLN A 71 -2.08 -6.73 -20.91
N ASP A 72 -2.78 -7.55 -20.13
CA ASP A 72 -4.18 -7.91 -20.35
C ASP A 72 -5.02 -7.59 -19.12
N ALA A 73 -5.14 -6.29 -18.77
CA ALA A 73 -5.82 -5.85 -17.55
C ALA A 73 -7.26 -6.38 -17.44
N GLU A 74 -8.02 -6.37 -18.53
CA GLU A 74 -9.40 -6.87 -18.57
C GLU A 74 -9.47 -8.39 -18.30
N LEU A 75 -8.50 -9.16 -18.82
CA LEU A 75 -8.44 -10.61 -18.60
C LEU A 75 -8.07 -10.91 -17.14
N GLU A 76 -7.10 -10.18 -16.59
CA GLU A 76 -6.73 -10.31 -15.17
C GLU A 76 -7.92 -10.01 -14.24
N ASP A 77 -8.72 -8.99 -14.56
CA ASP A 77 -9.89 -8.63 -13.75
C ASP A 77 -11.01 -9.68 -13.86
N LYS A 78 -11.26 -10.23 -15.06
CA LYS A 78 -12.20 -11.36 -15.26
C LYS A 78 -11.75 -12.61 -14.50
N LEU A 79 -10.47 -12.93 -14.56
CA LEU A 79 -9.90 -14.09 -13.85
C LEU A 79 -10.01 -13.90 -12.33
N ALA A 80 -9.71 -12.70 -11.81
CA ALA A 80 -9.84 -12.40 -10.39
C ALA A 80 -11.28 -12.56 -9.90
N ALA A 81 -12.26 -12.06 -10.66
CA ALA A 81 -13.67 -12.23 -10.34
C ALA A 81 -14.08 -13.71 -10.28
N TRP A 82 -13.66 -14.50 -11.28
CA TRP A 82 -13.91 -15.94 -11.31
C TRP A 82 -13.29 -16.69 -10.13
N ILE A 83 -12.05 -16.35 -9.73
CA ILE A 83 -11.39 -16.96 -8.56
C ILE A 83 -12.15 -16.65 -7.27
N ILE A 84 -12.59 -15.39 -7.09
CA ILE A 84 -13.34 -14.96 -5.90
C ILE A 84 -14.66 -15.71 -5.82
N GLU A 85 -15.39 -15.78 -6.93
CA GLU A 85 -16.64 -16.52 -7.04
C GLU A 85 -16.45 -18.01 -6.72
N ARG A 86 -15.43 -18.65 -7.29
CA ARG A 86 -15.19 -20.08 -7.04
C ARG A 86 -14.87 -20.38 -5.58
N ARG A 87 -14.11 -19.49 -4.92
CA ARG A 87 -13.80 -19.61 -3.49
C ARG A 87 -15.01 -19.38 -2.58
N SER A 88 -15.94 -18.50 -2.96
CA SER A 88 -17.17 -18.32 -2.17
C SER A 88 -18.08 -19.55 -2.24
N TYR A 89 -18.12 -20.24 -3.38
CA TYR A 89 -18.81 -21.53 -3.52
C TYR A 89 -18.14 -22.66 -2.72
N GLU A 90 -16.81 -22.76 -2.76
CA GLU A 90 -16.09 -23.76 -1.94
C GLU A 90 -16.32 -23.53 -0.44
N ASN A 91 -16.22 -22.28 0.03
CA ASN A 91 -16.43 -21.95 1.43
C ASN A 91 -17.88 -22.17 1.90
N SER A 92 -18.87 -21.94 1.04
CA SER A 92 -20.30 -22.18 1.37
C SER A 92 -20.71 -23.66 1.29
N SER A 93 -19.91 -24.50 0.63
CA SER A 93 -20.14 -25.96 0.57
C SER A 93 -19.70 -26.71 1.82
N VAL A 94 -18.80 -26.13 2.63
CA VAL A 94 -18.28 -26.73 3.88
C VAL A 94 -19.29 -26.66 5.04
N ASP A 95 -20.23 -25.71 5.01
CA ASP A 95 -21.22 -25.54 6.09
C ASP A 95 -22.40 -26.53 6.02
N ARG A 96 -22.49 -27.38 4.98
CA ARG A 96 -23.61 -28.33 4.79
C ARG A 96 -23.29 -29.80 5.11
N SER A 97 -22.06 -30.16 5.45
CA SER A 97 -21.70 -31.56 5.77
C SER A 97 -21.65 -31.89 7.26
N GLY A 98 -22.02 -30.95 8.14
CA GLY A 98 -21.89 -31.09 9.59
C GLY A 98 -23.21 -31.10 10.37
N ASN A 99 -24.26 -31.77 9.88
CA ASN A 99 -25.40 -32.15 10.74
C ASN A 99 -26.16 -33.36 10.16
N SER A 100 -25.74 -34.56 10.54
CA SER A 100 -26.55 -35.79 10.51
C SER A 100 -26.07 -36.70 11.62
#